data_AF-A0A9E4H9N7-F1
#
_entry.id   AF-A0A9E4H9N7-F1
#
_cell.length_a   1.000
_cell.length_b   1.000
_cell.length_c   1.000
_cell.angle_alpha   90.00
_cell.angle_beta   90.00
_cell.angle_gamma   90.00
#
_symmetry.space_group_name_H-M   'P 1'
#
loop_
_entity.id
_entity.type
_entity.pdbx_description
1 polymer ?
#
loop_
_entity_poly.entity_id
_entity_poly.type
_entity_poly.pdbx_seq_one_letter_code
_entity_poly.pdbx_strand_id
1 'polypeptide(L)'
;MVTVEQLAQDELEQLLSVLPLRVTGKLREQEDLDDLLEIILDLGRLPEARFSYGDVMLGDEPVSREDLVHVVSGIGDFGEDNRAGMERTLHRISAIRNR
;
A
#
# COMPACT_ATOMS: atom_id res chain seq x y z
N MET A 1 -18.20 -16.37 -13.92
CA MET A 1 -18.16 -14.93 -14.23
C MET A 1 -17.57 -14.29 -12.99
N VAL A 2 -16.40 -13.64 -13.08
CA VAL A 2 -15.76 -12.99 -11.93
C VAL A 2 -16.53 -11.69 -11.65
N THR A 3 -16.88 -11.43 -10.39
CA THR A 3 -17.57 -10.18 -10.00
C THR A 3 -16.57 -9.06 -9.75
N VAL A 4 -17.03 -7.80 -9.80
CA VAL A 4 -16.18 -6.63 -9.54
C VAL A 4 -15.63 -6.64 -8.10
N GLU A 5 -16.43 -7.12 -7.14
CA GLU A 5 -16.03 -7.27 -5.74
C GLU A 5 -14.89 -8.28 -5.57
N GLN A 6 -14.91 -9.39 -6.31
CA GLN A 6 -13.83 -10.39 -6.27
C GLN A 6 -12.52 -9.83 -6.82
N LEU A 7 -12.58 -9.02 -7.88
CA LEU A 7 -11.39 -8.36 -8.42
C LEU A 7 -10.80 -7.38 -7.39
N ALA A 8 -11.64 -6.57 -6.73
CA ALA A 8 -11.19 -5.64 -5.70
C ALA A 8 -10.51 -6.34 -4.50
N GLN A 9 -11.06 -7.48 -4.07
CA GLN A 9 -10.46 -8.28 -3.00
C GLN A 9 -9.12 -8.92 -3.41
N ASP A 10 -9.04 -9.46 -4.62
CA ASP A 10 -7.79 -10.02 -5.14
C ASP A 10 -6.69 -8.94 -5.29
N GLU A 11 -7.07 -7.73 -5.70
CA GLU A 11 -6.17 -6.58 -5.77
C GLU A 11 -5.66 -6.16 -4.39
N LEU A 12 -6.56 -6.08 -3.40
CA LEU A 12 -6.19 -5.75 -2.03
C LEU A 12 -5.21 -6.79 -1.47
N GLU A 13 -5.45 -8.07 -1.68
CA GLU A 13 -4.55 -9.12 -1.22
C GLU A 13 -3.17 -9.07 -1.90
N GLN A 14 -3.13 -8.76 -3.21
CA GLN A 14 -1.85 -8.52 -3.88
C GLN A 14 -1.10 -7.31 -3.32
N LEU A 15 -1.81 -6.20 -3.04
CA LEU A 15 -1.23 -5.02 -2.38
C LEU A 15 -0.66 -5.37 -0.99
N LEU A 16 -1.43 -6.10 -0.18
CA LEU A 16 -1.00 -6.51 1.16
C LEU A 16 0.22 -7.44 1.12
N SER A 17 0.39 -8.20 0.04
CA SER A 17 1.50 -9.15 -0.12
C SER A 17 2.86 -8.50 -0.40
N VAL A 18 2.86 -7.25 -0.91
CA VAL A 18 4.08 -6.52 -1.27
C VAL A 18 4.53 -5.51 -0.22
N LEU A 19 3.73 -5.32 0.83
CA LEU A 19 4.02 -4.40 1.93
C LEU A 19 4.90 -5.06 2.99
N PRO A 20 5.69 -4.27 3.75
CA PRO A 20 6.45 -4.80 4.89
C PRO A 20 5.51 -5.46 5.90
N LEU A 21 5.91 -6.60 6.45
CA LEU A 21 5.09 -7.41 7.37
C LEU A 21 4.49 -6.60 8.54
N ARG A 22 5.26 -5.64 9.06
CA ARG A 22 4.81 -4.75 10.15
C ARG A 22 3.60 -3.87 9.75
N VAL A 23 3.59 -3.41 8.50
CA VAL A 23 2.50 -2.60 7.92
C VAL A 23 1.30 -3.48 7.61
N THR A 24 1.54 -4.62 6.95
CA THR A 24 0.48 -5.59 6.62
C THR A 24 -0.21 -6.13 7.86
N GLY A 25 0.54 -6.40 8.93
CA GLY A 25 -0.03 -6.83 10.21
C GLY A 25 -1.03 -5.82 10.77
N LYS A 26 -0.66 -4.53 10.78
CA LYS A 26 -1.55 -3.45 11.25
C LYS A 26 -2.77 -3.21 10.38
N LEU A 27 -2.62 -3.39 9.06
CA LEU A 27 -3.76 -3.33 8.14
C LEU A 27 -4.73 -4.48 8.38
N ARG A 28 -4.23 -5.71 8.56
CA ARG A 28 -5.09 -6.88 8.83
C ARG A 28 -5.79 -6.84 10.19
N GLU A 29 -5.35 -6.00 11.12
CA GLU A 29 -6.06 -5.71 12.39
C GLU A 29 -7.26 -4.78 12.19
N GLN A 30 -7.39 -4.09 11.06
CA GLN A 30 -8.53 -3.20 10.79
C GLN A 30 -9.73 -4.01 10.29
N GLU A 31 -10.90 -3.79 10.91
CA GLU A 31 -12.15 -4.42 10.48
C GLU A 31 -12.66 -3.83 9.16
N ASP A 32 -12.32 -2.56 8.88
CA ASP A 32 -12.84 -1.78 7.75
C ASP A 32 -11.81 -1.64 6.61
N LEU A 33 -11.11 -2.73 6.26
CA LEU A 33 -10.15 -2.72 5.16
C LEU A 33 -10.76 -2.35 3.80
N ASP A 34 -12.07 -2.61 3.62
CA ASP A 34 -12.80 -2.24 2.41
C ASP A 34 -12.93 -0.70 2.24
N ASP A 35 -12.75 0.08 3.32
CA ASP A 35 -12.75 1.54 3.32
C ASP A 35 -11.35 2.16 3.10
N LEU A 36 -10.33 1.33 2.86
CA LEU A 36 -8.96 1.77 2.64
C LEU A 36 -8.84 2.57 1.33
N LEU A 37 -8.33 3.80 1.43
CA LEU A 37 -8.13 4.70 0.29
C LEU A 37 -6.68 4.72 -0.19
N GLU A 38 -5.71 4.82 0.72
CA GLU A 38 -4.28 4.91 0.38
C GLU A 38 -3.40 4.42 1.54
N ILE A 39 -2.21 3.90 1.20
CA ILE A 39 -1.15 3.58 2.15
C ILE A 39 0.05 4.47 1.82
N ILE A 40 0.52 5.23 2.82
CA ILE A 40 1.59 6.21 2.70
C ILE A 40 2.84 5.66 3.39
N LEU A 41 3.90 5.49 2.60
CA LEU A 41 5.22 5.07 3.07
C LEU A 41 6.27 6.12 2.74
N ASP A 42 6.49 7.05 3.66
CA ASP A 42 7.46 8.14 3.52
C ASP A 42 8.74 7.84 4.30
N LEU A 43 9.90 7.79 3.61
CA LEU A 43 11.19 7.52 4.24
C LEU A 43 11.44 8.44 5.45
N GLY A 44 11.69 7.83 6.61
CA GLY A 44 11.93 8.54 7.87
C GLY A 44 10.67 9.04 8.59
N ARG A 45 9.47 8.77 8.08
CA ARG A 45 8.18 9.03 8.74
C ARG A 45 7.52 7.73 9.15
N LEU A 46 6.59 7.78 10.08
CA LEU A 46 5.79 6.62 10.43
C LEU A 46 4.84 6.27 9.27
N PRO A 47 4.61 4.96 8.99
CA PRO A 47 3.69 4.54 7.95
C PRO A 47 2.24 4.87 8.33
N GLU A 48 1.43 5.23 7.35
CA GLU A 48 0.04 5.70 7.54
C GLU A 48 -0.90 5.04 6.52
N ALA A 49 -2.12 4.71 6.93
CA ALA A 49 -3.23 4.37 6.05
C ALA A 49 -4.30 5.44 6.13
N ARG A 50 -4.85 5.83 4.99
CA ARG A 50 -6.00 6.71 4.91
C ARG A 50 -7.24 5.89 4.61
N PHE A 51 -8.25 6.05 5.45
CA PHE A 51 -9.58 5.47 5.29
C PHE A 51 -10.61 6.59 5.00
N SER A 52 -11.81 6.19 4.56
CA SER A 52 -12.93 7.11 4.35
C SER A 52 -13.30 7.92 5.61
N TYR A 53 -13.00 7.38 6.80
CA TYR A 53 -13.28 8.00 8.10
C TYR A 53 -12.08 8.69 8.78
N GLY A 54 -10.86 8.56 8.24
CA GLY A 54 -9.67 9.20 8.80
C GLY A 54 -8.37 8.43 8.58
N ASP A 55 -7.29 8.95 9.16
CA ASP A 55 -5.94 8.42 8.99
C ASP A 55 -5.53 7.55 10.21
N VAL A 56 -4.86 6.44 9.96
CA VAL A 56 -4.42 5.44 10.96
C VAL A 56 -2.92 5.19 10.81
N MET A 57 -2.20 5.22 11.93
CA MET A 57 -0.77 4.90 11.96
C MET A 57 -0.56 3.39 11.91
N LEU A 58 0.29 2.92 10.99
CA LEU A 58 0.54 1.50 10.72
C LEU A 58 1.81 0.97 11.40
N GLY A 59 2.31 1.69 12.40
CA GLY A 59 3.50 1.32 13.15
C GLY A 59 4.04 2.46 14.00
N ASP A 60 4.99 2.12 14.86
CA ASP A 60 5.73 3.00 15.75
C ASP A 60 7.18 3.25 15.30
N GLU A 61 7.62 2.56 14.24
CA GLU A 61 8.94 2.74 13.64
C GLU A 61 8.86 3.50 12.31
N PRO A 62 9.78 4.45 12.06
CA PRO A 62 9.86 5.14 10.77
C PRO A 62 10.06 4.17 9.60
N VAL A 63 9.51 4.51 8.43
CA VAL A 63 9.76 3.80 7.17
C VAL A 63 11.24 3.89 6.86
N SER A 64 11.85 2.73 6.65
CA SER A 64 13.26 2.58 6.29
C SER A 64 13.43 2.49 4.78
N ARG A 65 14.67 2.61 4.33
CA ARG A 65 14.99 2.42 2.90
C ARG A 65 14.75 0.98 2.46
N GLU A 66 14.90 0.02 3.38
CA GLU A 66 14.63 -1.40 3.14
C GLU A 66 13.14 -1.65 2.91
N ASP A 67 12.26 -1.03 3.70
CA ASP A 67 10.81 -1.09 3.49
C ASP A 67 10.43 -0.63 2.09
N LEU A 68 10.99 0.52 1.64
CA LEU A 68 10.73 1.03 0.30
C LEU A 68 11.28 0.13 -0.80
N VAL A 69 12.47 -0.45 -0.62
CA VAL A 69 13.06 -1.40 -1.58
C VAL A 69 12.22 -2.67 -1.66
N HIS A 70 11.72 -3.18 -0.53
CA HIS A 70 10.85 -4.34 -0.47
C HIS A 70 9.57 -4.10 -1.28
N VAL A 71 8.90 -2.99 -1.02
CA VAL A 71 7.67 -2.58 -1.72
C VAL A 71 7.91 -2.41 -3.21
N VAL A 72 8.96 -1.68 -3.60
CA VAL A 72 9.33 -1.47 -5.00
C VAL A 72 9.61 -2.79 -5.72
N SER A 73 10.28 -3.73 -5.04
CA SER A 73 10.62 -5.04 -5.62
C SER A 73 9.39 -5.95 -5.76
N GLY A 74 8.40 -5.79 -4.89
CA GLY A 74 7.16 -6.56 -4.90
C GLY A 74 6.15 -6.11 -5.96
N ILE A 75 6.07 -4.80 -6.26
CA ILE A 75 5.08 -4.27 -7.21
C ILE A 75 5.53 -4.44 -8.67
N GLY A 76 6.84 -4.53 -8.94
CA GLY A 76 7.39 -4.58 -10.31
C GLY A 76 7.77 -3.20 -10.86
N ASP A 77 7.77 -3.02 -12.19
CA ASP A 77 8.21 -1.77 -12.82
C ASP A 77 7.23 -0.61 -12.60
N PHE A 78 7.76 0.53 -12.16
CA PHE A 78 7.03 1.79 -12.08
C PHE A 78 6.93 2.41 -13.48
N GLY A 79 5.74 2.88 -13.87
CA GLY A 79 5.57 3.69 -15.05
C GLY A 79 6.26 5.06 -14.93
N GLU A 80 6.38 5.78 -16.06
CA GLU A 80 7.13 7.05 -16.18
C GLU A 80 6.63 8.19 -15.26
N ASP A 81 5.50 8.04 -14.57
CA ASP A 81 4.94 9.02 -13.63
C ASP A 81 5.18 8.65 -12.14
N ASN A 82 6.15 7.77 -11.85
CA ASN A 82 6.42 7.21 -10.52
C ASN A 82 5.20 6.50 -9.91
N ARG A 83 4.29 5.99 -10.75
CA ARG A 83 3.21 5.11 -10.35
C ARG A 83 3.57 3.69 -10.74
N ALA A 84 3.60 2.82 -9.74
CA ALA A 84 3.42 1.41 -10.02
C ALA A 84 1.94 1.11 -9.75
N GLY A 85 1.26 0.65 -10.79
CA GLY A 85 -0.04 0.00 -10.67
C GLY A 85 0.19 -1.48 -10.91
N MET A 86 -0.45 -2.33 -10.11
CA MET A 86 -0.63 -3.71 -10.54
C MET A 86 -1.42 -3.66 -11.85
N GLU A 87 -0.95 -4.39 -12.87
CA GLU A 87 -1.51 -4.27 -14.22
C GLU A 87 -3.04 -4.47 -14.16
N ARG A 88 -3.81 -3.44 -14.58
CA ARG A 88 -5.30 -3.41 -14.65
C ARG A 88 -6.09 -3.03 -13.38
N THR A 89 -5.49 -2.36 -12.40
CA THR A 89 -6.17 -2.00 -11.13
C THR A 89 -6.27 -0.49 -10.90
N LEU A 90 -7.27 -0.02 -10.13
CA LEU A 90 -7.48 1.41 -9.78
C LEU A 90 -6.54 1.91 -8.67
N HIS A 91 -5.81 0.99 -8.03
CA HIS A 91 -4.95 1.28 -6.89
C HIS A 91 -3.58 1.76 -7.37
N ARG A 92 -3.23 3.01 -7.03
CA ARG A 92 -1.93 3.61 -7.39
C ARG A 92 -1.01 3.64 -6.18
N ILE A 93 0.19 3.08 -6.31
CA ILE A 93 1.27 3.30 -5.36
C ILE A 93 2.14 4.44 -5.93
N SER A 94 2.14 5.59 -5.25
CA SER A 94 2.91 6.75 -5.66
C SER A 94 4.20 6.84 -4.85
N ALA A 95 5.34 6.68 -5.50
CA ALA A 95 6.64 6.89 -4.86
C ALA A 95 7.10 8.33 -5.11
N ILE A 96 7.22 9.16 -4.05
CA ILE A 96 7.87 10.47 -4.16
C ILE A 96 9.38 10.28 -3.99
N ARG A 97 10.14 10.35 -5.09
CA ARG A 97 11.60 10.41 -5.05
C ARG A 97 12.06 11.84 -4.77
N ASN A 98 12.69 12.01 -3.60
CA ASN A 98 13.48 13.16 -3.13
C ASN A 98 12.76 14.44 -2.67
N ARG A 99 13.25 14.94 -1.53
CA ARG A 99 13.75 16.32 -1.41
C ARG A 99 15.19 16.27 -0.94
#